data_AF-A0A382R3D7-F1
#
_entry.id   AF-A0A382R3D7-F1
#
_cell.length_a   1.000
_cell.length_b   1.000
_cell.length_c   1.000
_cell.angle_alpha   90.00
_cell.angle_beta   90.00
_cell.angle_gamma   90.00
#
_symmetry.space_group_name_H-M   'P 1'
#
loop_
_entity.id
_entity.type
_entity.pdbx_description
1 polymer ?
#
loop_
_entity_poly.entity_id
_entity_poly.type
_entity_poly.pdbx_seq_one_letter_code
_entity_poly.pdbx_strand_id
1 'polypeptide(L)'
;MINHGLYAESDRSPNTFLFCLKPELQPLQIKLQRGKLNVGLEELDDFIQSNEVVKIEPWIKSATNMDRDGDIYLNRIYRVYIDENKEMETDQLIASIQSLPCILYSESEYLNKPFYTPNDPKYTNQCSLEAVKANLAWDFWNMEDNTPGDENILLASVDTGVDYTHPDLIENIWVNQAELLGNEIIMSLFEIIDGDLDGIISAPEISSFMITQEDVNDDGI
;
A
#
# COMPACT_ATOMS: atom_id res chain seq x y z
N MET A 1 -29.12 -7.01 15.23
CA MET A 1 -30.13 -6.06 14.69
C MET A 1 -29.67 -4.66 15.07
N ILE A 2 -29.78 -3.69 14.15
CA ILE A 2 -28.98 -2.45 13.99
C ILE A 2 -27.73 -2.74 13.12
N ASN A 3 -27.86 -2.80 11.79
CA ASN A 3 -27.79 -1.71 10.78
C ASN A 3 -26.47 -0.92 10.82
N HIS A 4 -25.52 -1.28 9.96
CA HIS A 4 -25.17 -0.60 8.69
C HIS A 4 -23.87 -1.26 8.18
N GLY A 5 -23.99 -2.14 7.19
CA GLY A 5 -22.81 -2.54 6.40
C GLY A 5 -22.43 -1.36 5.52
N LEU A 6 -21.21 -0.86 5.69
CA LEU A 6 -20.62 0.13 4.80
C LEU A 6 -19.49 -0.57 4.05
N TYR A 7 -19.76 -0.70 2.75
CA TYR A 7 -18.92 -1.13 1.65
C TYR A 7 -17.48 -0.62 1.75
N ALA A 8 -16.51 -1.30 1.09
CA ALA A 8 -15.34 -0.60 0.58
C ALA A 8 -15.82 0.62 -0.22
N GLU A 9 -15.78 1.80 0.39
CA GLU A 9 -16.10 3.01 -0.32
C GLU A 9 -14.99 3.24 -1.34
N SER A 10 -15.33 3.03 -2.60
CA SER A 10 -14.67 3.59 -3.78
C SER A 10 -14.78 5.11 -3.79
N ASP A 11 -14.39 5.76 -2.68
CA ASP A 11 -14.56 7.18 -2.47
C ASP A 11 -13.57 7.92 -3.36
N ARG A 12 -14.11 8.37 -4.49
CA ARG A 12 -13.41 9.23 -5.42
C ARG A 12 -13.51 10.65 -4.91
N SER A 13 -12.43 11.39 -5.06
CA SER A 13 -12.48 12.82 -4.86
C SER A 13 -13.52 13.43 -5.81
N PRO A 14 -14.50 14.17 -5.31
CA PRO A 14 -15.49 14.80 -6.16
C PRO A 14 -14.89 15.94 -6.99
N ASN A 15 -13.77 16.52 -6.56
CA ASN A 15 -13.22 17.77 -7.10
C ASN A 15 -11.80 17.62 -7.65
N THR A 16 -11.23 16.42 -7.63
CA THR A 16 -9.89 16.16 -8.19
C THR A 16 -9.83 14.87 -8.99
N PHE A 17 -8.97 14.87 -10.01
CA PHE A 17 -8.69 13.71 -10.83
C PHE A 17 -7.25 13.76 -11.34
N LEU A 18 -6.76 12.64 -11.88
CA LEU A 18 -5.41 12.51 -12.42
C LEU A 18 -5.41 12.37 -13.93
N PHE A 19 -4.36 12.86 -14.59
CA PHE A 19 -4.04 12.50 -15.97
C PHE A 19 -2.54 12.27 -16.15
N CYS A 20 -2.19 11.44 -17.11
CA CYS A 20 -0.82 11.21 -17.56
C CYS A 20 -0.63 11.71 -18.99
N LEU A 21 0.46 12.43 -19.25
CA LEU A 21 0.86 12.78 -20.62
C LEU A 21 1.46 11.59 -21.35
N LYS A 22 1.39 11.61 -22.68
CA LYS A 22 2.10 10.66 -23.54
C LYS A 22 3.62 10.73 -23.41
N PRO A 23 4.34 9.61 -23.62
CA PRO A 23 5.76 9.49 -23.32
C PRO A 23 6.68 10.39 -24.16
N GLU A 24 6.23 10.85 -25.33
CA GLU A 24 6.96 11.76 -26.21
C GLU A 24 6.99 13.21 -25.71
N LEU A 25 6.11 13.57 -24.77
CA LEU A 25 5.98 14.94 -24.27
C LEU A 25 6.94 15.21 -23.10
N GLN A 26 7.36 16.47 -22.94
CA GLN A 26 8.13 16.88 -21.76
C GLN A 26 7.18 17.20 -20.58
N PRO A 27 7.66 17.16 -19.32
CA PRO A 27 6.88 17.64 -18.19
C PRO A 27 6.33 19.06 -18.42
N LEU A 28 5.10 19.32 -17.95
CA LEU A 28 4.40 20.58 -18.14
C LEU A 28 5.13 21.74 -17.47
N GLN A 29 5.11 22.88 -18.14
CA GLN A 29 5.54 24.15 -17.56
C GLN A 29 4.33 24.91 -17.02
N ILE A 30 3.90 24.55 -15.81
CA ILE A 30 2.72 25.14 -15.19
C ILE A 30 3.02 26.58 -14.76
N LYS A 31 2.31 27.54 -15.35
CA LYS A 31 2.46 28.98 -15.10
C LYS A 31 1.10 29.60 -14.82
N LEU A 32 1.05 30.50 -13.82
CA LEU A 32 -0.11 31.34 -13.56
C LEU A 32 0.18 32.75 -14.09
N GLN A 33 -0.49 33.15 -15.17
CA GLN A 33 -0.33 34.48 -15.78
C GLN A 33 -1.65 35.24 -15.74
N ARG A 34 -1.65 36.40 -15.07
CA ARG A 34 -2.85 37.26 -14.93
C ARG A 34 -4.09 36.51 -14.41
N GLY A 35 -3.89 35.56 -13.50
CA GLY A 35 -4.96 34.72 -12.94
C GLY A 35 -5.42 33.57 -13.82
N LYS A 36 -4.84 33.37 -15.01
CA LYS A 36 -5.11 32.22 -15.87
C LYS A 36 -3.99 31.19 -15.79
N LEU A 37 -4.38 29.93 -15.62
CA LEU A 37 -3.47 28.79 -15.65
C LEU A 37 -3.10 28.47 -17.11
N ASN A 38 -1.81 28.25 -17.35
CA ASN A 38 -1.27 27.84 -18.64
C ASN A 38 -0.18 26.78 -18.44
N VAL A 39 -0.13 25.79 -19.32
CA VAL A 39 0.80 24.66 -19.26
C VAL A 39 1.65 24.51 -20.53
N GLY A 40 1.43 25.37 -21.53
CA GLY A 40 2.24 25.45 -22.75
C GLY A 40 1.82 24.45 -23.85
N LEU A 41 0.62 23.88 -23.74
CA LEU A 41 0.01 22.99 -24.73
C LEU A 41 -1.37 23.54 -25.08
N GLU A 42 -1.58 23.99 -26.32
CA GLU A 42 -2.78 24.72 -26.74
C GLU A 42 -4.09 23.97 -26.42
N GLU A 43 -4.17 22.69 -26.81
CA GLU A 43 -5.36 21.86 -26.54
C GLU A 43 -5.68 21.70 -25.04
N LEU A 44 -4.63 21.62 -24.22
CA LEU A 44 -4.77 21.48 -22.77
C LEU A 44 -5.06 22.83 -22.11
N ASP A 45 -4.49 23.92 -22.62
CA ASP A 45 -4.78 25.29 -22.20
C ASP A 45 -6.24 25.67 -22.51
N ASP A 46 -6.78 25.21 -23.63
CA ASP A 46 -8.19 25.36 -24.01
C ASP A 46 -9.11 24.55 -23.10
N PHE A 47 -8.73 23.30 -22.79
CA PHE A 47 -9.45 22.47 -21.82
C PHE A 47 -9.48 23.12 -20.43
N ILE A 48 -8.34 23.60 -19.94
CA ILE A 48 -8.19 24.27 -18.64
C ILE A 48 -9.11 25.48 -18.55
N GLN A 49 -9.13 26.32 -19.60
CA GLN A 49 -9.94 27.54 -19.63
C GLN A 49 -11.44 27.24 -19.75
N SER A 50 -11.81 26.29 -20.61
CA SER A 50 -13.22 25.92 -20.84
C SER A 50 -13.85 25.23 -19.64
N ASN A 51 -13.03 24.49 -18.88
CA ASN A 51 -13.48 23.71 -17.73
C ASN A 51 -13.17 24.36 -16.38
N GLU A 52 -12.69 25.62 -16.37
CA GLU A 52 -12.39 26.41 -15.16
C GLU A 52 -11.54 25.62 -14.14
N VAL A 53 -10.50 24.95 -14.64
CA VAL A 53 -9.54 24.24 -13.79
C VAL A 53 -8.84 25.25 -12.89
N VAL A 54 -8.96 25.05 -11.57
CA VAL A 54 -8.45 25.97 -10.55
C VAL A 54 -6.94 25.81 -10.38
N LYS A 55 -6.46 24.57 -10.46
CA LYS A 55 -5.06 24.24 -10.24
C LYS A 55 -4.69 22.94 -10.94
N ILE A 56 -3.45 22.87 -11.42
CA ILE A 56 -2.78 21.64 -11.83
C ILE A 56 -1.44 21.58 -11.10
N GLU A 57 -1.04 20.39 -10.65
CA GLU A 57 0.29 20.15 -10.10
C GLU A 57 0.80 18.75 -10.42
N PRO A 58 2.13 18.50 -10.42
CA PRO A 58 2.66 17.15 -10.50
C PRO A 58 2.14 16.30 -9.35
N TRP A 59 1.67 15.09 -9.65
CA TRP A 59 1.18 14.16 -8.63
C TRP A 59 2.32 13.69 -7.71
N ILE A 60 3.47 13.35 -8.30
CA ILE A 60 4.70 12.97 -7.59
C ILE A 60 5.78 14.03 -7.85
N LYS A 61 5.96 14.95 -6.90
CA LYS A 61 6.82 16.16 -7.06
C LYS A 61 8.30 15.86 -7.31
N SER A 62 8.79 14.70 -6.86
CA SER A 62 10.21 14.33 -6.95
C SER A 62 10.51 13.33 -8.06
N ALA A 63 9.51 12.93 -8.85
CA ALA A 63 9.71 11.96 -9.92
C ALA A 63 10.64 12.49 -11.02
N THR A 64 11.51 11.62 -11.51
CA THR A 64 12.49 11.87 -12.55
C THR A 64 12.13 11.11 -13.82
N ASN A 65 12.91 11.30 -14.90
CA ASN A 65 12.74 10.54 -16.13
C ASN A 65 13.08 9.04 -16.00
N MET A 66 13.72 8.63 -14.90
CA MET A 66 14.04 7.23 -14.62
C MET A 66 12.89 6.49 -13.93
N ASP A 67 11.98 7.24 -13.30
CA ASP A 67 10.85 6.68 -12.56
C ASP A 67 9.69 6.40 -13.53
N ARG A 68 9.75 5.26 -14.22
CA ARG A 68 8.79 4.87 -15.25
C ARG A 68 8.57 3.37 -15.33
N ASP A 69 7.40 2.98 -15.83
CA ASP A 69 7.09 1.64 -16.31
C ASP A 69 6.58 1.71 -17.75
N GLY A 70 7.36 1.17 -18.69
CA GLY A 70 7.11 1.31 -20.12
C GLY A 70 6.96 2.77 -20.57
N ASP A 71 5.76 3.11 -21.04
CA ASP A 71 5.37 4.43 -21.53
C ASP A 71 4.79 5.35 -20.44
N ILE A 72 4.61 4.83 -19.21
CA ILE A 72 4.09 5.58 -18.07
C ILE A 72 5.26 6.17 -17.29
N TYR A 73 5.37 7.50 -17.31
CA TYR A 73 6.40 8.23 -16.57
C TYR A 73 5.78 8.92 -15.36
N LEU A 74 6.29 8.65 -14.16
CA LEU A 74 5.72 9.20 -12.92
C LEU A 74 5.80 10.74 -12.85
N ASN A 75 6.79 11.34 -13.52
CA ASN A 75 6.92 12.81 -13.63
C ASN A 75 5.99 13.46 -14.69
N ARG A 76 5.11 12.66 -15.29
CA ARG A 76 4.10 13.10 -16.28
C ARG A 76 2.67 12.86 -15.81
N ILE A 77 2.49 12.46 -14.56
CA ILE A 77 1.19 12.33 -13.91
C ILE A 77 0.91 13.64 -13.16
N TYR A 78 -0.25 14.22 -13.42
CA TYR A 78 -0.68 15.50 -12.85
C TYR A 78 -2.03 15.35 -12.16
N ARG A 79 -2.18 16.03 -11.03
CA ARG A 79 -3.44 16.21 -10.34
C ARG A 79 -4.10 17.51 -10.79
N VAL A 80 -5.38 17.42 -11.12
CA VAL A 80 -6.24 18.54 -11.51
C VAL A 80 -7.21 18.84 -10.38
N TYR A 81 -7.42 20.13 -10.09
CA TYR A 81 -8.41 20.61 -9.13
C TYR A 81 -9.50 21.38 -9.86
N ILE A 82 -10.74 21.00 -9.63
CA ILE A 82 -11.95 21.60 -10.19
C ILE A 82 -12.64 22.46 -9.11
N ASP A 83 -13.32 23.52 -9.54
CA ASP A 83 -14.11 24.37 -8.64
C ASP A 83 -15.32 23.57 -8.10
N GLU A 84 -15.45 23.51 -6.77
CA GLU A 84 -16.51 22.78 -6.07
C GLU A 84 -17.92 23.32 -6.40
N ASN A 85 -18.01 24.52 -6.95
CA ASN A 85 -19.28 25.15 -7.31
C ASN A 85 -19.79 24.75 -8.71
N LYS A 86 -19.10 23.85 -9.43
CA LYS A 86 -19.56 23.38 -10.74
C LYS A 86 -20.58 22.25 -10.66
N GLU A 87 -21.56 22.33 -11.56
CA GLU A 87 -22.58 21.28 -11.78
C GLU A 87 -22.06 20.10 -12.62
N MET A 88 -20.89 20.21 -13.27
CA MET A 88 -20.35 19.13 -14.09
C MET A 88 -19.76 18.02 -13.23
N GLU A 89 -20.19 16.78 -13.50
CA GLU A 89 -19.62 15.60 -12.86
C GLU A 89 -18.16 15.39 -13.31
N THR A 90 -17.27 15.17 -12.35
CA THR A 90 -15.83 14.94 -12.59
C THR A 90 -15.56 13.80 -13.57
N ASP A 91 -16.42 12.79 -13.64
CA ASP A 91 -16.32 11.70 -14.62
C ASP A 91 -16.46 12.19 -16.06
N GLN A 92 -17.27 13.23 -16.32
CA GLN A 92 -17.38 13.83 -17.66
C GLN A 92 -16.09 14.59 -18.03
N LEU A 93 -15.47 15.26 -17.07
CA LEU A 93 -14.21 15.97 -17.27
C LEU A 93 -13.07 14.98 -17.55
N ILE A 94 -13.03 13.86 -16.82
CA ILE A 94 -12.09 12.75 -17.06
C ILE A 94 -12.28 12.21 -18.49
N ALA A 95 -13.51 11.91 -18.90
CA ALA A 95 -13.77 11.43 -20.27
C ALA A 95 -13.39 12.47 -21.34
N SER A 96 -13.61 13.76 -21.06
CA SER A 96 -13.26 14.85 -21.99
C SER A 96 -11.75 15.02 -22.14
N ILE A 97 -10.98 15.05 -21.05
CA ILE A 97 -9.53 15.21 -21.12
C ILE A 97 -8.86 13.96 -21.73
N GLN A 98 -9.38 12.75 -21.48
CA GLN A 98 -8.91 11.50 -22.09
C GLN A 98 -8.87 11.55 -23.62
N SER A 99 -9.78 12.34 -24.23
CA SER A 99 -9.88 12.47 -25.68
C SER A 99 -8.78 13.34 -26.31
N LEU A 100 -8.02 14.09 -25.50
CA LEU A 100 -6.97 14.98 -26.01
C LEU A 100 -5.76 14.18 -26.50
N PRO A 101 -5.20 14.50 -27.69
CA PRO A 101 -4.05 13.82 -28.27
C PRO A 101 -2.80 13.76 -27.37
N CYS A 102 -2.62 14.73 -26.47
CA CYS A 102 -1.49 14.79 -25.54
C CYS A 102 -1.61 13.88 -24.30
N ILE A 103 -2.78 13.28 -24.08
CA ILE A 103 -3.09 12.48 -22.89
C ILE A 103 -2.91 11.00 -23.19
N LEU A 104 -2.19 10.31 -22.29
CA LEU A 104 -2.05 8.85 -22.31
C LEU A 104 -3.26 8.21 -21.62
N TYR A 105 -3.54 8.64 -20.39
CA TYR A 105 -4.72 8.23 -19.64
C TYR A 105 -5.16 9.33 -18.66
N SER A 106 -6.37 9.19 -18.14
CA SER A 106 -6.95 9.99 -17.09
C SER A 106 -7.90 9.14 -16.26
N GLU A 107 -7.95 9.40 -14.97
CA GLU A 107 -8.66 8.58 -14.00
C GLU A 107 -9.11 9.40 -12.80
N SER A 108 -10.10 8.91 -12.07
CA SER A 108 -10.54 9.50 -10.81
C SER A 108 -9.43 9.44 -9.76
N GLU A 109 -9.29 10.47 -8.95
CA GLU A 109 -8.42 10.41 -7.78
C GLU A 109 -9.15 9.73 -6.63
N TYR A 110 -8.61 8.63 -6.12
CA TYR A 110 -9.16 7.94 -4.96
C TYR A 110 -8.74 8.64 -3.66
N LEU A 111 -9.67 8.79 -2.73
CA LEU A 111 -9.41 9.28 -1.39
C LEU A 111 -8.89 8.13 -0.54
N ASN A 112 -7.58 8.12 -0.29
CA ASN A 112 -6.98 7.18 0.65
C ASN A 112 -7.42 7.57 2.07
N LYS A 113 -8.19 6.70 2.72
CA LYS A 113 -8.51 6.81 4.15
C LYS A 113 -7.59 5.86 4.91
N PRO A 114 -6.79 6.33 5.89
CA PRO A 114 -5.99 5.42 6.70
C PRO A 114 -6.93 4.58 7.58
N PHE A 115 -6.80 3.26 7.50
CA PHE A 115 -7.55 2.33 8.35
C PHE A 115 -6.66 1.32 9.06
N TYR A 116 -5.49 1.75 9.54
CA TYR A 116 -4.74 0.96 10.50
C TYR A 116 -4.02 1.83 11.54
N THR A 117 -4.35 1.62 12.82
CA THR A 117 -3.53 2.11 13.93
C THR A 117 -2.74 0.91 14.45
N PRO A 118 -1.40 0.95 14.48
CA PRO A 118 -0.60 -0.11 15.07
C PRO A 118 -1.10 -0.45 16.47
N ASN A 119 -1.28 -1.74 16.72
CA ASN A 119 -1.83 -2.26 17.98
C ASN A 119 -0.79 -2.35 19.12
N ASP A 120 0.47 -1.95 18.87
CA ASP A 120 1.51 -1.92 19.90
C ASP A 120 1.31 -0.74 20.88
N PRO A 121 1.09 -1.00 22.19
CA PRO A 121 0.92 0.06 23.19
C PRO A 121 2.13 1.00 23.33
N LYS A 122 3.33 0.53 22.98
CA LYS A 122 4.60 1.28 23.01
C LYS A 122 4.97 1.85 21.65
N TYR A 123 4.09 1.78 20.64
CA TYR A 123 4.35 2.30 19.31
C TYR A 123 4.92 3.74 19.32
N THR A 124 4.37 4.60 20.17
CA THR A 124 4.80 6.02 20.32
C THR A 124 6.22 6.20 20.86
N ASN A 125 6.82 5.16 21.46
CA ASN A 125 8.18 5.18 21.95
C ASN A 125 9.21 4.72 20.89
N GLN A 126 8.76 4.25 19.72
CA GLN A 126 9.62 3.73 18.67
C GLN A 126 9.98 4.81 17.63
N CYS A 127 11.08 5.53 17.86
CA CYS A 127 11.50 6.63 16.97
C CYS A 127 11.87 6.18 15.55
N SER A 128 12.25 4.91 15.37
CA SER A 128 12.66 4.34 14.08
C SER A 128 11.51 4.29 13.07
N LEU A 129 10.29 3.95 13.53
CA LEU A 129 9.12 3.78 12.66
C LEU A 129 8.71 5.10 11.99
N GLU A 130 8.77 6.20 12.75
CA GLU A 130 8.56 7.54 12.19
C GLU A 130 9.70 7.93 11.23
N ALA A 131 10.95 7.66 11.61
CA ALA A 131 12.12 8.03 10.80
C ALA A 131 12.13 7.40 9.41
N VAL A 132 11.64 6.16 9.28
CA VAL A 132 11.51 5.45 7.99
C VAL A 132 10.15 5.65 7.32
N LYS A 133 9.27 6.48 7.89
CA LYS A 133 7.91 6.75 7.39
C LYS A 133 7.07 5.48 7.26
N ALA A 134 7.18 4.56 8.22
CA ALA A 134 6.50 3.25 8.19
C ALA A 134 4.97 3.39 8.02
N ASN A 135 4.34 4.34 8.71
CA ASN A 135 2.89 4.58 8.58
C ASN A 135 2.48 4.91 7.13
N LEU A 136 3.25 5.78 6.46
CA LEU A 136 2.96 6.11 5.06
C LEU A 136 3.16 4.91 4.13
N ALA A 137 4.07 3.99 4.46
CA ALA A 137 4.27 2.78 3.70
C ALA A 137 3.10 1.79 3.89
N TRP A 138 2.64 1.61 5.13
CA TRP A 138 1.48 0.78 5.44
C TRP A 138 0.18 1.33 4.85
N ASP A 139 0.05 2.65 4.67
CA ASP A 139 -1.09 3.26 3.99
C ASP A 139 -1.23 2.84 2.51
N PHE A 140 -0.16 2.35 1.87
CA PHE A 140 -0.26 1.75 0.53
C PHE A 140 -0.87 0.35 0.54
N TRP A 141 -0.98 -0.28 1.71
CA TRP A 141 -1.60 -1.59 1.89
C TRP A 141 -3.11 -1.44 2.03
N ASN A 142 -3.82 -1.38 0.91
CA ASN A 142 -5.24 -1.05 0.82
C ASN A 142 -6.13 -2.23 0.36
N MET A 143 -5.69 -3.48 0.57
CA MET A 143 -6.48 -4.66 0.23
C MET A 143 -7.48 -4.97 1.32
N GLU A 144 -8.75 -5.17 0.92
CA GLU A 144 -9.84 -5.61 1.80
C GLU A 144 -9.44 -6.95 2.43
N ASP A 145 -9.46 -7.01 3.77
CA ASP A 145 -9.15 -8.18 4.61
C ASP A 145 -7.70 -8.69 4.70
N ASN A 146 -6.69 -7.98 4.19
CA ASN A 146 -5.28 -8.37 4.39
C ASN A 146 -4.55 -7.47 5.40
N THR A 147 -4.03 -8.08 6.46
CA THR A 147 -2.95 -7.48 7.27
C THR A 147 -1.75 -7.15 6.39
N PRO A 148 -1.01 -6.04 6.64
CA PRO A 148 0.23 -5.75 5.91
C PRO A 148 1.22 -6.93 5.95
N GLY A 149 1.58 -7.46 4.79
CA GLY A 149 2.47 -8.62 4.66
C GLY A 149 1.94 -9.67 3.68
N ASP A 150 2.85 -10.40 3.04
CA ASP A 150 2.52 -11.57 2.22
C ASP A 150 3.27 -12.76 2.83
N GLU A 151 2.55 -13.82 3.20
CA GLU A 151 3.12 -15.06 3.76
C GLU A 151 4.13 -15.73 2.80
N ASN A 152 4.10 -15.37 1.51
CA ASN A 152 5.04 -15.84 0.51
C ASN A 152 6.37 -15.05 0.51
N ILE A 153 6.48 -13.95 1.25
CA ILE A 153 7.71 -13.16 1.38
C ILE A 153 8.41 -13.55 2.68
N LEU A 154 9.43 -14.41 2.57
CA LEU A 154 10.24 -14.84 3.71
C LEU A 154 11.40 -13.89 3.98
N LEU A 155 11.51 -13.44 5.24
CA LEU A 155 12.66 -12.70 5.74
C LEU A 155 13.57 -13.66 6.55
N ALA A 156 14.74 -13.98 6.00
CA ALA A 156 15.74 -14.79 6.69
C ALA A 156 16.77 -13.90 7.41
N SER A 157 16.96 -14.13 8.71
CA SER A 157 18.02 -13.49 9.51
C SER A 157 19.06 -14.53 9.94
N VAL A 158 20.34 -14.20 9.81
CA VAL A 158 21.45 -15.02 10.33
C VAL A 158 22.00 -14.35 11.57
N ASP A 159 21.52 -14.80 12.74
CA ASP A 159 21.87 -14.26 14.06
C ASP A 159 22.05 -15.41 15.06
N THR A 160 22.10 -15.09 16.35
CA THR A 160 22.22 -16.03 17.48
C THR A 160 20.98 -16.88 17.72
N GLY A 161 19.86 -16.54 17.09
CA GLY A 161 18.58 -17.22 17.23
C GLY A 161 17.44 -16.21 17.38
N VAL A 162 16.25 -16.73 17.66
CA VAL A 162 15.05 -15.96 18.00
C VAL A 162 14.42 -16.60 19.23
N ASP A 163 13.85 -15.79 20.11
CA ASP A 163 12.93 -16.30 21.13
C ASP A 163 11.67 -16.78 20.41
N TYR A 164 11.59 -18.10 20.24
CA TYR A 164 10.54 -18.76 19.48
C TYR A 164 9.21 -18.82 20.24
N THR A 165 9.12 -18.26 21.45
CA THR A 165 7.91 -18.17 22.27
C THR A 165 7.41 -16.72 22.40
N HIS A 166 8.12 -15.75 21.83
CA HIS A 166 7.83 -14.34 22.00
C HIS A 166 6.43 -13.97 21.45
N PRO A 167 5.55 -13.33 22.25
CA PRO A 167 4.15 -13.10 21.87
C PRO A 167 3.98 -12.21 20.64
N ASP A 168 4.92 -11.27 20.40
CA ASP A 168 4.87 -10.41 19.21
C ASP A 168 5.45 -11.07 17.93
N LEU A 169 6.16 -12.20 18.07
CA LEU A 169 6.84 -12.86 16.95
C LEU A 169 6.23 -14.21 16.59
N ILE A 170 5.62 -14.92 17.53
CA ILE A 170 5.18 -16.31 17.38
C ILE A 170 4.31 -16.54 16.13
N GLU A 171 3.37 -15.63 15.86
CA GLU A 171 2.47 -15.71 14.69
C GLU A 171 3.18 -15.42 13.35
N ASN A 172 4.40 -14.85 13.39
CA ASN A 172 5.17 -14.44 12.21
C ASN A 172 6.43 -15.31 11.98
N ILE A 173 6.71 -16.28 12.84
CA ILE A 173 7.87 -17.17 12.68
C ILE A 173 7.54 -18.26 11.67
N TRP A 174 8.32 -18.30 10.59
CA TRP A 174 8.22 -19.34 9.58
C TRP A 174 9.01 -20.60 9.98
N VAL A 175 8.38 -21.77 9.84
CA VAL A 175 9.01 -23.07 10.08
C VAL A 175 9.35 -23.74 8.75
N ASN A 176 10.63 -24.04 8.55
CA ASN A 176 11.10 -24.75 7.38
C ASN A 176 10.74 -26.24 7.44
N GLN A 177 9.62 -26.63 6.82
CA GLN A 177 9.14 -28.02 6.84
C GLN A 177 10.19 -29.04 6.33
N ALA A 178 11.08 -28.61 5.42
CA ALA A 178 12.13 -29.48 4.90
C ALA A 178 13.19 -29.87 5.93
N GLU A 179 13.37 -29.08 7.00
CA GLU A 179 14.30 -29.39 8.10
C GLU A 179 13.71 -30.39 9.10
N LEU A 180 12.40 -30.59 9.07
CA LEU A 180 11.70 -31.59 9.89
C LEU A 180 11.83 -33.00 9.27
N LEU A 181 11.90 -33.06 7.93
CA LEU A 181 12.00 -34.31 7.18
C LEU A 181 13.33 -35.02 7.46
N GLY A 182 13.25 -36.29 7.88
CA GLY A 182 14.41 -37.14 8.14
C GLY A 182 14.85 -37.18 9.61
N ASN A 183 14.19 -36.42 10.49
CA ASN A 183 14.35 -36.59 11.94
C ASN A 183 13.30 -37.57 12.47
N GLU A 184 13.72 -38.80 12.81
CA GLU A 184 12.81 -39.88 13.25
C GLU A 184 11.97 -39.51 14.48
N ILE A 185 12.51 -38.68 15.38
CA ILE A 185 11.82 -38.23 16.59
C ILE A 185 10.70 -37.26 16.21
N ILE A 186 11.00 -36.25 15.40
CA ILE A 186 10.01 -35.25 14.96
C ILE A 186 8.89 -35.94 14.17
N MET A 187 9.23 -36.87 13.28
CA MET A 187 8.23 -37.62 12.51
C MET A 187 7.29 -38.45 13.41
N SER A 188 7.77 -38.96 14.55
CA SER A 188 6.95 -39.68 15.51
C SER A 188 6.04 -38.78 16.35
N LEU A 189 6.41 -37.50 16.48
CA LEU A 189 5.65 -36.49 17.23
C LEU A 189 4.77 -35.63 16.32
N PHE A 190 4.84 -35.82 14.99
CA PHE A 190 4.16 -34.96 14.02
C PHE A 190 2.66 -34.83 14.31
N GLU A 191 1.94 -35.95 14.47
CA GLU A 191 0.51 -35.96 14.79
C GLU A 191 0.15 -35.36 16.17
N ILE A 192 1.15 -35.19 17.05
CA ILE A 192 0.96 -34.57 18.38
C ILE A 192 1.18 -33.05 18.29
N ILE A 193 2.10 -32.62 17.44
CA ILE A 193 2.48 -31.21 17.28
C ILE A 193 1.52 -30.51 16.32
N ASP A 194 1.21 -31.13 15.17
CA ASP A 194 0.21 -30.67 14.19
C ASP A 194 -1.19 -30.79 14.80
N GLY A 195 -1.59 -29.74 15.50
CA GLY A 195 -2.77 -29.70 16.35
C GLY A 195 -4.04 -29.41 15.57
N ASP A 196 -3.93 -28.75 14.42
CA ASP A 196 -5.05 -28.44 13.54
C ASP A 196 -5.20 -29.43 12.36
N LEU A 197 -4.22 -30.33 12.19
CA LEU A 197 -4.20 -31.41 11.21
C LEU A 197 -4.14 -30.93 9.76
N ASP A 198 -3.51 -29.78 9.51
CA ASP A 198 -3.32 -29.23 8.17
C ASP A 198 -2.10 -29.83 7.44
N GLY A 199 -1.28 -30.61 8.16
CA GLY A 199 -0.09 -31.27 7.62
C GLY A 199 1.16 -30.38 7.58
N ILE A 200 1.16 -29.25 8.27
CA ILE A 200 2.25 -28.28 8.38
C ILE A 200 2.45 -27.99 9.87
N ILE A 201 3.71 -28.03 10.33
CA ILE A 201 4.01 -27.61 11.71
C ILE A 201 4.30 -26.11 11.73
N SER A 202 3.49 -25.35 12.44
CA SER A 202 3.63 -23.91 12.66
C SER A 202 4.40 -23.58 13.96
N ALA A 203 4.89 -22.34 14.10
CA ALA A 203 5.56 -21.92 15.33
C ALA A 203 4.62 -21.91 16.56
N PRO A 204 3.34 -21.44 16.48
CA PRO A 204 2.38 -21.55 17.58
C PRO A 204 2.15 -22.99 18.06
N GLU A 205 2.16 -23.96 17.15
CA GLU A 205 2.02 -25.39 17.49
C GLU A 205 3.26 -25.92 18.21
N ILE A 206 4.46 -25.57 17.73
CA ILE A 206 5.70 -25.90 18.43
C ILE A 206 5.66 -25.32 19.85
N SER A 207 5.30 -24.05 20.00
CA SER A 207 5.18 -23.40 21.32
C SER A 207 4.16 -24.12 22.21
N SER A 208 2.97 -24.44 21.68
CA SER A 208 1.93 -25.18 22.40
C SER A 208 2.41 -26.56 22.86
N PHE A 209 3.18 -27.26 22.03
CA PHE A 209 3.82 -28.51 22.40
C PHE A 209 4.89 -28.32 23.47
N MET A 210 5.77 -27.31 23.34
CA MET A 210 6.85 -27.05 24.29
C MET A 210 6.33 -26.69 25.69
N ILE A 211 5.15 -26.06 25.80
CA ILE A 211 4.48 -25.80 27.09
C ILE A 211 4.14 -27.10 27.84
N THR A 212 4.01 -28.23 27.14
CA THR A 212 3.77 -29.53 27.78
C THR A 212 5.04 -30.22 28.28
N GLN A 213 6.21 -29.70 27.93
CA GLN A 213 7.51 -30.26 28.26
C GLN A 213 8.11 -29.60 29.50
N GLU A 214 9.05 -30.28 30.16
CA GLU A 214 9.86 -29.65 31.20
C GLU A 214 10.88 -28.71 30.56
N ASP A 215 11.00 -27.49 31.08
CA ASP A 215 12.10 -26.59 30.75
C ASP A 215 13.41 -27.18 31.28
N VAL A 216 14.25 -27.65 30.35
CA VAL A 216 15.51 -28.34 30.66
C VAL A 216 16.72 -27.41 30.70
N ASN A 217 16.58 -26.18 30.22
CA ASN A 217 17.63 -25.18 30.07
C ASN A 217 17.41 -23.93 30.94
N ASP A 218 16.29 -23.85 31.66
CA ASP A 218 15.92 -22.78 32.59
C ASP A 218 15.93 -21.39 31.92
N ASP A 219 15.62 -21.35 30.62
CA ASP A 219 15.46 -20.11 29.85
C ASP A 219 14.00 -19.69 29.65
N GLY A 220 13.07 -20.45 30.23
CA GLY A 220 11.63 -20.21 30.19
C GLY A 220 10.92 -21.07 29.15
N ILE A 221 9.60 -21.18 29.34
CA ILE A 221 8.63 -21.67 28.36
C ILE A 221 7.87 -20.47 27.82
#